data_AF-A0A2V8V549-F1
#
_entry.id   AF-A0A2V8V549-F1
#
_cell.length_a   1.000
_cell.length_b   1.000
_cell.length_c   1.000
_cell.angle_alpha   90.00
_cell.angle_beta   90.00
_cell.angle_gamma   90.00
#
_symmetry.space_group_name_H-M   'P 1'
#
loop_
_entity.id
_entity.type
_entity.pdbx_description
1 polymer ?
#
loop_
_entity_poly.entity_id
_entity_poly.type
_entity_poly.pdbx_seq_one_letter_code
_entity_poly.pdbx_strand_id
1 'polypeptide(L)'
;MPWTHSLAMALAWSWLYYRVSKVPVLGICVFSHWILDLVAHLPDLPIIRGGPYVGLGLWRFRDVSFIVESVLLIVGLVIYLRATRAKSPAGRYAMSAFVALLVVVEAVNIYGPPPPEYRDCRHHRPSYLSGLRGGCRVARSDARTSPKASRSHTEHHRSLFPVGVATR
;
A
#
# COMPACT_ATOMS: atom_id res chain seq x y z
N MET A 1 2.75 -6.62 5.07
CA MET A 1 4.03 -7.36 4.91
C MET A 1 4.08 -8.49 5.94
N PRO A 2 4.60 -9.68 5.63
CA PRO A 2 4.42 -10.89 6.46
C PRO A 2 4.97 -10.82 7.89
N TRP A 3 5.86 -9.86 8.16
CA TRP A 3 6.64 -9.78 9.40
C TRP A 3 5.92 -9.05 10.53
N THR A 4 5.04 -8.09 10.22
CA THR A 4 4.50 -7.17 11.24
C THR A 4 3.13 -7.56 11.78
N HIS A 5 2.33 -8.33 11.03
CA HIS A 5 0.92 -8.60 11.35
C HIS A 5 0.67 -10.04 11.85
N SER A 6 1.72 -10.78 12.22
CA SER A 6 1.53 -12.12 12.77
C SER A 6 1.11 -12.07 14.24
N LEU A 7 0.25 -12.99 14.68
CA LEU A 7 -0.16 -13.10 16.09
C LEU A 7 1.06 -13.25 17.00
N ALA A 8 2.02 -14.08 16.58
CA ALA A 8 3.27 -14.27 17.30
C ALA A 8 4.04 -12.96 17.51
N MET A 9 4.10 -12.09 16.49
CA MET A 9 4.76 -10.79 16.61
C MET A 9 3.93 -9.79 17.41
N ALA A 10 2.60 -9.78 17.29
CA ALA A 10 1.74 -8.96 18.12
C ALA A 10 1.96 -9.26 19.62
N LEU A 11 2.02 -10.54 19.99
CA LEU A 11 2.33 -10.96 21.37
C LEU A 11 3.76 -10.58 21.78
N ALA A 12 4.75 -10.78 20.91
CA ALA A 12 6.14 -10.42 21.20
C ALA A 12 6.30 -8.91 21.46
N TRP A 13 5.71 -8.06 20.62
CA TRP A 13 5.74 -6.61 20.79
C TRP A 13 4.96 -6.16 22.03
N SER A 14 3.80 -6.76 22.29
CA SER A 14 3.00 -6.46 23.49
C SER A 14 3.78 -6.77 24.77
N TRP A 15 4.46 -7.92 24.80
CA TRP A 15 5.31 -8.31 25.91
C TRP A 15 6.53 -7.38 26.03
N LEU A 16 7.21 -7.06 24.93
CA LEU A 16 8.36 -6.17 24.94
C LEU A 16 7.99 -4.78 25.47
N TYR A 17 6.89 -4.20 25.01
CA TYR A 17 6.40 -2.91 25.50
C TYR A 17 6.07 -2.94 26.98
N TYR A 18 5.43 -4.01 27.46
CA TYR A 18 5.22 -4.21 28.89
C TYR A 18 6.55 -4.30 29.65
N ARG A 19 7.55 -5.02 29.12
CA ARG A 19 8.85 -5.20 29.78
C ARG A 19 9.64 -3.90 29.91
N VAL A 20 9.55 -3.01 28.93
CA VAL A 20 10.23 -1.70 28.91
C VAL A 20 9.47 -0.67 29.74
N SER A 21 8.16 -0.53 29.53
CA SER A 21 7.36 0.51 30.21
C SER A 21 6.93 0.15 31.63
N LYS A 22 6.82 -1.16 31.94
CA LYS A 22 6.15 -1.71 33.12
C LYS A 22 4.67 -1.31 33.27
N VAL A 23 4.05 -0.76 32.22
CA VAL A 23 2.64 -0.35 32.21
C VAL A 23 1.84 -1.39 31.42
N PRO A 24 1.00 -2.22 32.08
CA PRO A 24 0.28 -3.31 31.40
C PRO A 24 -0.70 -2.81 30.34
N VAL A 25 -1.30 -1.64 30.55
CA VAL A 25 -2.24 -1.02 29.61
C VAL A 25 -1.61 -0.82 28.22
N LEU A 26 -0.33 -0.46 28.14
CA LEU A 26 0.33 -0.27 26.85
C LEU A 26 0.51 -1.58 26.09
N GLY A 27 0.86 -2.67 26.78
CA GLY A 27 0.94 -4.00 26.17
C GLY A 27 -0.42 -4.49 25.69
N ILE A 28 -1.49 -4.23 26.45
CA ILE A 28 -2.87 -4.54 26.05
C ILE A 28 -3.28 -3.73 24.82
N CYS A 29 -2.96 -2.43 24.76
CA CYS A 29 -3.24 -1.60 23.58
C CYS A 29 -2.55 -2.15 22.32
N VAL A 30 -1.27 -2.55 22.42
CA VAL A 30 -0.55 -3.14 21.28
C VAL A 30 -1.21 -4.43 20.81
N PHE A 31 -1.61 -5.30 21.74
CA PHE A 31 -2.30 -6.55 21.38
C PHE A 31 -3.69 -6.31 20.79
N SER A 32 -4.43 -5.31 21.30
CA SER A 32 -5.78 -4.99 20.85
C SER A 32 -5.84 -4.66 19.35
N HIS A 33 -4.76 -4.09 18.80
CA HIS A 33 -4.64 -3.82 17.37
C HIS A 33 -4.76 -5.09 16.54
N TRP A 34 -4.07 -6.18 16.91
CA TRP A 34 -4.15 -7.45 16.17
C TRP A 34 -5.57 -8.05 16.19
N ILE A 35 -6.29 -7.88 17.30
CA ILE A 35 -7.69 -8.34 17.41
C ILE A 35 -8.61 -7.52 16.50
N LEU A 36 -8.41 -6.21 16.44
CA LEU A 36 -9.16 -5.35 15.51
C LEU A 36 -8.86 -5.72 14.05
N ASP A 37 -7.60 -6.02 13.73
CA ASP A 37 -7.21 -6.48 12.40
C ASP A 37 -7.87 -7.80 12.03
N LEU A 38 -7.94 -8.77 12.96
CA LEU A 38 -8.64 -10.04 12.74
C LEU A 38 -10.11 -9.84 12.33
N VAL A 39 -10.79 -8.84 12.89
CA VAL A 39 -12.16 -8.50 12.52
C VAL A 39 -12.20 -7.81 11.15
N ALA A 40 -11.32 -6.83 10.93
CA ALA A 40 -11.29 -5.98 9.75
C ALA A 40 -10.96 -6.76 8.46
N HIS A 41 -9.86 -7.50 8.51
CA HIS A 41 -9.22 -8.10 7.35
C HIS A 41 -9.96 -9.34 6.84
N LEU A 42 -9.82 -9.57 5.53
CA LEU A 42 -10.13 -10.86 4.91
C LEU A 42 -9.18 -11.95 5.44
N PRO A 43 -9.32 -13.23 5.06
CA PRO A 43 -8.40 -14.30 5.46
C PRO A 43 -6.97 -14.12 4.90
N ASP A 44 -6.26 -13.09 5.36
CA ASP A 44 -4.92 -12.69 4.95
C ASP A 44 -3.98 -12.41 6.16
N LEU A 45 -4.46 -12.51 7.42
CA LEU A 45 -3.60 -12.41 8.60
C LEU A 45 -2.91 -13.74 8.92
N PRO A 46 -1.57 -13.83 8.87
CA PRO A 46 -0.85 -15.03 9.27
C PRO A 46 -0.87 -15.20 10.80
N ILE A 47 -1.23 -16.37 11.32
CA ILE A 47 -1.06 -16.65 12.77
C ILE A 47 0.43 -16.78 13.12
N ILE A 48 1.16 -17.58 12.34
CA ILE A 48 2.59 -17.81 12.42
C ILE A 48 3.22 -17.61 11.02
N ARG A 49 4.54 -17.49 10.94
CA ARG A 49 5.25 -17.32 9.67
C ARG A 49 4.87 -18.45 8.70
N GLY A 50 4.27 -18.10 7.56
CA GLY A 50 3.84 -19.05 6.53
C GLY A 50 2.71 -20.01 6.95
N GLY A 51 2.06 -19.75 8.09
CA GLY A 51 0.97 -20.55 8.65
C GLY A 51 -0.43 -20.08 8.23
N PRO A 52 -1.50 -20.65 8.82
CA PRO A 52 -2.87 -20.40 8.40
C PRO A 52 -3.22 -18.92 8.47
N TYR A 53 -3.95 -18.47 7.45
CA TYR A 53 -4.43 -17.11 7.35
C TYR A 53 -5.84 -17.01 7.94
N VAL A 54 -6.07 -16.01 8.78
CA VAL A 54 -7.33 -15.76 9.47
C VAL A 54 -7.84 -14.35 9.17
N GLY A 55 -9.14 -14.16 9.32
CA GLY A 55 -9.80 -12.86 9.11
C GLY A 55 -11.31 -13.04 8.95
N LEU A 56 -12.09 -12.16 9.58
CA LEU A 56 -13.56 -12.19 9.52
C LEU A 56 -14.13 -11.42 8.32
N GLY A 57 -13.30 -10.57 7.69
CA GLY A 57 -13.60 -9.91 6.42
C GLY A 57 -14.61 -8.79 6.53
N LEU A 58 -14.56 -7.96 7.58
CA LEU A 58 -15.42 -6.77 7.69
C LEU A 58 -15.30 -5.88 6.46
N TRP A 59 -14.09 -5.72 5.91
CA TRP A 59 -13.80 -4.95 4.69
C TRP A 59 -14.55 -5.42 3.43
N ARG A 60 -15.19 -6.59 3.44
CA ARG A 60 -16.13 -6.99 2.38
C ARG A 60 -17.36 -6.08 2.33
N PHE A 61 -17.72 -5.49 3.47
CA PHE A 61 -18.87 -4.61 3.63
C PHE A 61 -18.38 -3.18 3.81
N ARG A 62 -18.27 -2.48 2.68
CA ARG A 62 -17.78 -1.10 2.61
C ARG A 62 -18.41 -0.18 3.65
N ASP A 63 -19.73 -0.10 3.65
CA ASP A 63 -20.46 0.88 4.48
C ASP A 63 -20.40 0.50 5.97
N VAL A 64 -20.40 -0.81 6.28
CA VAL A 64 -20.25 -1.30 7.66
C VAL A 64 -18.84 -1.02 8.19
N SER A 65 -17.81 -1.24 7.37
CA SER A 65 -16.41 -0.95 7.72
C SER A 65 -16.24 0.52 8.06
N PHE A 66 -16.72 1.41 7.17
CA PHE A 66 -16.65 2.85 7.39
C PHE A 66 -17.32 3.28 8.69
N ILE A 67 -18.52 2.74 9.00
CA ILE A 67 -19.23 3.05 10.25
C ILE A 67 -18.43 2.57 11.45
N VAL A 68 -17.97 1.32 11.46
CA VAL A 68 -17.24 0.73 12.59
C VAL A 68 -15.93 1.47 12.84
N GLU A 69 -15.15 1.73 11.80
CA GLU A 69 -13.88 2.45 11.87
C GLU A 69 -14.08 3.90 12.35
N SER A 70 -15.07 4.60 11.82
CA SER A 70 -15.43 5.96 12.26
C SER A 70 -15.87 6.00 13.72
N VAL A 71 -16.69 5.03 14.16
CA VAL A 71 -17.13 4.93 15.55
C VAL A 71 -15.95 4.68 16.48
N LEU A 72 -15.06 3.75 16.15
CA LEU A 72 -13.85 3.49 16.94
C LEU A 72 -12.97 4.73 17.06
N LEU A 73 -12.79 5.47 15.97
CA LEU A 73 -12.00 6.71 15.95
C LEU A 73 -12.64 7.80 16.82
N ILE A 74 -13.97 7.98 16.74
CA ILE A 74 -14.71 8.94 17.56
C ILE A 74 -14.68 8.55 19.05
N VAL A 75 -14.85 7.27 19.37
CA VAL A 75 -14.73 6.77 20.75
C VAL A 75 -13.33 7.04 21.30
N GLY A 76 -12.28 6.78 20.51
CA GLY A 76 -10.91 7.13 20.86
C GLY A 76 -10.73 8.62 21.13
N LEU A 77 -11.31 9.49 20.29
CA LEU A 77 -11.32 10.93 20.52
C LEU A 77 -11.99 11.32 21.83
N VAL A 78 -13.17 10.75 22.12
CA VAL A 78 -13.92 11.05 23.36
C VAL A 78 -13.12 10.63 24.59
N ILE A 79 -12.50 9.45 24.57
CA ILE A 79 -11.62 8.99 25.65
C ILE A 79 -10.44 9.94 25.81
N TYR A 80 -9.78 10.34 24.71
CA TYR A 80 -8.66 11.26 24.72
C TYR A 80 -9.03 12.63 25.31
N LEU A 81 -10.14 13.22 24.88
CA LEU A 81 -10.59 14.53 25.34
C LEU A 81 -11.02 14.51 26.82
N ARG A 82 -11.50 13.37 27.31
CA ARG A 82 -11.82 13.19 28.74
C ARG A 82 -10.56 12.99 29.59
N ALA A 83 -9.54 12.34 29.05
CA ALA A 83 -8.30 12.03 29.76
C ALA A 83 -7.26 13.17 29.71
N THR A 84 -7.39 14.14 28.80
CA THR A 84 -6.39 15.20 28.59
C THR A 84 -6.99 16.60 28.75
N ARG A 85 -6.13 17.59 29.04
CA ARG A 85 -6.51 19.01 29.08
C ARG A 85 -5.68 19.78 28.07
N ALA A 86 -6.35 20.61 27.29
CA ALA A 86 -5.68 21.48 26.32
C ALA A 86 -4.81 22.50 27.04
N LYS A 87 -3.54 22.60 26.63
CA LYS A 87 -2.58 23.59 27.16
C LYS A 87 -2.56 24.90 26.36
N SER A 88 -3.24 24.94 25.21
CA SER A 88 -3.34 26.10 24.33
C SER A 88 -4.74 26.20 23.69
N PRO A 89 -5.15 27.38 23.21
CA PRO A 89 -6.43 27.55 22.51
C PRO A 89 -6.54 26.67 21.26
N ALA A 90 -5.43 26.50 20.53
CA ALA A 90 -5.35 25.61 19.37
C ALA A 90 -5.52 24.14 19.78
N GLY A 91 -4.93 23.72 20.90
CA GLY A 91 -5.04 22.36 21.43
C GLY A 91 -6.48 21.94 21.78
N ARG A 92 -7.39 22.91 21.99
CA ARG A 92 -8.81 22.65 22.23
C ARG A 92 -9.53 22.08 21.00
N TYR A 93 -9.08 22.45 19.79
CA TYR A 93 -9.74 22.06 18.53
C TYR A 93 -8.87 21.17 17.65
N ALA A 94 -7.54 21.20 17.81
CA ALA A 94 -6.62 20.49 16.94
C ALA A 94 -6.92 18.99 16.84
N MET A 95 -7.18 18.32 17.97
CA MET A 95 -7.46 16.87 17.95
C MET A 95 -8.79 16.55 17.27
N SER A 96 -9.85 17.33 17.54
CA SER A 96 -11.14 17.15 16.89
C SER A 96 -11.07 17.43 15.39
N ALA A 97 -10.33 18.46 14.98
CA ALA A 97 -10.08 18.78 13.58
C ALA A 97 -9.28 17.67 12.88
N PHE A 98 -8.27 17.12 13.54
CA PHE A 98 -7.49 15.99 13.02
C PHE A 98 -8.36 14.75 12.82
N VAL A 99 -9.21 14.39 13.80
CA VAL A 99 -10.14 13.26 13.66
C VAL A 99 -11.16 13.49 12.56
N ALA A 100 -11.73 14.70 12.46
CA ALA A 100 -12.64 15.05 11.38
C ALA A 100 -11.96 14.92 10.01
N LEU A 101 -10.70 15.37 9.88
CA LEU A 101 -9.90 15.20 8.68
C LEU A 101 -9.72 13.72 8.34
N LEU A 102 -9.37 12.86 9.31
CA LEU A 102 -9.20 11.43 9.07
C LEU A 102 -10.49 10.76 8.59
N VAL A 103 -11.66 11.12 9.15
CA VAL A 103 -12.95 10.59 8.67
C VAL A 103 -13.23 11.02 7.23
N VAL A 104 -12.91 12.27 6.87
CA VAL A 104 -13.05 12.75 5.48
C VAL A 104 -12.10 12.01 4.55
N VAL A 105 -10.84 11.82 4.95
CA VAL A 105 -9.86 11.07 4.16
C VAL A 105 -10.33 9.63 3.96
N GLU A 106 -10.88 8.99 4.99
CA GLU A 106 -11.42 7.63 4.88
C GLU A 106 -12.63 7.57 3.94
N ALA A 107 -13.53 8.56 4.00
CA ALA A 107 -14.65 8.64 3.07
C ALA A 107 -14.16 8.80 1.62
N VAL A 108 -13.12 9.59 1.38
CA VAL A 108 -12.51 9.73 0.05
C VAL A 108 -11.80 8.44 -0.37
N ASN A 109 -11.11 7.75 0.55
CA ASN A 109 -10.45 6.47 0.29
C ASN A 109 -11.46 5.40 -0.16
N ILE A 110 -12.61 5.34 0.50
CA ILE A 110 -13.65 4.33 0.27
C ILE A 110 -14.57 4.65 -0.93
N TYR A 111 -14.95 5.91 -1.09
CA TYR A 111 -15.95 6.35 -2.10
C TYR A 111 -15.33 7.11 -3.29
N GLY A 112 -14.01 7.32 -3.28
CA GLY A 112 -13.29 8.02 -4.33
C GLY A 112 -13.39 7.31 -5.70
N PRO A 113 -13.29 8.06 -6.80
CA PRO A 113 -13.27 7.46 -8.13
C PRO A 113 -12.04 6.56 -8.27
N PRO A 114 -12.17 5.40 -8.95
CA PRO A 114 -11.03 4.55 -9.21
C PRO A 114 -9.99 5.28 -10.08
N PRO A 115 -8.70 4.94 -9.96
CA PRO A 115 -7.65 5.57 -10.77
C PRO A 115 -7.93 5.38 -12.27
N PRO A 116 -7.64 6.40 -13.10
CA PRO A 116 -8.05 6.44 -14.50
C PRO A 116 -7.48 5.30 -15.36
N GLU A 117 -6.36 4.69 -14.96
CA GLU A 117 -5.74 3.58 -15.69
C GLU A 117 -6.57 2.28 -15.70
N TYR A 118 -7.58 2.13 -14.83
CA TYR A 118 -8.45 0.95 -14.84
C TYR A 118 -9.69 1.11 -15.75
N ARG A 119 -9.91 2.29 -16.35
CA ARG A 119 -11.13 2.55 -17.14
C ARG A 119 -11.07 2.16 -18.61
N ASP A 120 -9.95 1.65 -19.12
CA ASP A 120 -9.80 1.43 -20.56
C ASP A 120 -9.25 0.05 -20.98
N CYS A 121 -9.92 -1.01 -20.57
CA CYS A 121 -9.87 -2.28 -21.33
C CYS A 121 -11.22 -2.63 -21.98
N ARG A 122 -12.25 -1.79 -21.79
CA ARG A 122 -13.59 -2.01 -22.36
C ARG A 122 -13.84 -1.19 -23.64
N HIS A 123 -13.08 -0.12 -23.90
CA HIS A 123 -13.34 0.77 -25.02
C HIS A 123 -12.22 0.93 -26.05
N HIS A 124 -10.98 0.53 -25.75
CA HIS A 124 -10.02 0.23 -26.80
C HIS A 124 -10.33 -1.11 -27.50
N ARG A 125 -11.23 -1.09 -28.49
CA ARG A 125 -11.15 -2.06 -29.61
C ARG A 125 -10.00 -1.59 -30.50
N PRO A 126 -8.89 -2.34 -30.63
CA PRO A 126 -7.93 -2.05 -31.68
C PRO A 126 -8.62 -2.31 -33.02
N SER A 127 -8.60 -1.33 -33.93
CA SER A 127 -9.28 -1.36 -35.24
C SER A 127 -8.80 -2.47 -36.20
N TYR A 128 -7.87 -3.34 -35.76
CA TYR A 128 -7.28 -4.43 -36.55
C TYR A 128 -7.67 -5.84 -36.07
N LEU A 129 -8.46 -6.00 -35.01
CA LEU A 129 -8.91 -7.31 -34.53
C LEU A 129 -10.43 -7.50 -34.65
N SER A 130 -10.89 -7.59 -35.90
CA SER A 130 -12.20 -8.19 -36.25
C SER A 130 -12.14 -9.72 -36.36
N GLY A 131 -11.01 -10.37 -36.06
CA GLY A 131 -10.80 -11.78 -36.42
C GLY A 131 -10.45 -12.81 -35.32
N LEU A 132 -10.00 -12.44 -34.12
CA LEU A 132 -9.46 -13.44 -33.18
C LEU A 132 -9.97 -13.23 -31.74
N ARG A 133 -10.82 -14.16 -31.28
CA ARG A 133 -11.17 -14.37 -29.88
C ARG A 133 -9.93 -14.84 -29.11
N GLY A 134 -9.19 -13.90 -28.51
CA GLY A 134 -8.05 -14.20 -27.65
C GLY A 134 -7.92 -13.14 -26.55
N GLY A 135 -7.98 -13.57 -25.29
CA GLY A 135 -8.01 -12.71 -24.12
C GLY A 135 -6.75 -11.86 -23.93
N CYS A 136 -6.97 -10.67 -23.36
CA CYS A 136 -5.97 -9.65 -23.09
C CYS A 136 -4.88 -10.18 -22.14
N ARG A 137 -3.63 -10.24 -22.62
CA ARG A 137 -2.46 -10.50 -21.79
C ARG A 137 -1.77 -9.16 -21.54
N VAL A 138 -1.83 -8.70 -20.29
CA VAL A 138 -1.19 -7.45 -19.81
C VAL A 138 0.28 -7.46 -20.17
N ALA A 139 0.69 -6.56 -21.06
CA ALA A 139 2.08 -6.32 -21.38
C ALA A 139 2.72 -5.55 -20.20
N ARG A 140 3.67 -6.22 -19.59
CA ARG A 140 4.54 -5.77 -18.50
C ARG A 140 5.23 -4.45 -18.90
N SER A 141 5.23 -3.48 -17.97
CA SER A 141 5.96 -2.22 -18.06
C SER A 141 7.46 -2.50 -18.21
N ASP A 142 7.98 -2.42 -19.44
CA ASP A 142 9.41 -2.36 -19.68
C ASP A 142 9.80 -0.88 -19.85
N ALA A 143 10.48 -0.40 -18.82
CA ALA A 143 11.27 0.81 -18.85
C ALA A 143 12.28 0.77 -20.00
N ARG A 144 12.21 1.73 -20.95
CA ARG A 144 13.37 2.17 -21.72
C ARG A 144 13.18 3.56 -22.35
N THR A 145 13.71 4.55 -21.63
CA THR A 145 14.46 5.72 -22.14
C THR A 145 13.91 6.54 -23.32
N SER A 146 13.53 7.77 -22.99
CA SER A 146 13.35 8.94 -23.87
C SER A 146 14.55 9.17 -24.82
N PRO A 147 14.33 9.61 -26.08
CA PRO A 147 15.41 9.92 -27.01
C PRO A 147 15.94 11.34 -26.77
N LYS A 148 17.20 11.48 -26.33
CA LYS A 148 17.96 12.72 -26.45
C LYS A 148 19.05 12.55 -27.50
N ALA A 149 18.97 13.43 -28.49
CA ALA A 149 19.97 13.67 -29.50
C ALA A 149 21.31 14.11 -28.89
N SER A 150 22.42 13.55 -29.38
CA SER A 150 23.70 14.27 -29.50
C SER A 150 24.63 13.53 -30.47
N ARG A 151 25.10 14.28 -31.47
CA ARG A 151 26.15 13.95 -32.43
C ARG A 151 27.45 13.51 -31.75
N SER A 152 28.15 12.51 -32.29
CA SER A 152 29.61 12.55 -32.53
C SER A 152 30.12 11.27 -33.22
N HIS A 153 31.08 11.49 -34.14
CA HIS A 153 32.11 10.56 -34.61
C HIS A 153 31.71 9.30 -35.39
N THR A 154 31.59 9.48 -36.70
CA THR A 154 31.89 8.46 -37.72
C THR A 154 33.40 8.25 -37.80
N GLU A 155 33.92 7.19 -37.18
CA GLU A 155 35.17 6.54 -37.57
C GLU A 155 34.84 5.16 -38.15
N HIS A 156 34.88 5.04 -39.47
CA HIS A 156 34.84 3.74 -40.15
C HIS A 156 36.16 3.52 -40.87
N HIS A 157 36.99 2.68 -40.27
CA HIS A 157 38.11 2.00 -40.90
C HIS A 157 37.62 1.30 -42.18
N ARG A 158 38.16 1.73 -43.33
CA ARG A 158 38.01 1.07 -44.62
C ARG A 158 39.32 0.39 -44.99
N SER A 159 39.24 -0.94 -45.14
CA SER A 159 39.84 -1.76 -46.20
C SER A 159 41.32 -1.54 -46.57
N LEU A 160 42.13 -2.51 -46.14
CA LEU A 160 42.86 -3.45 -47.01
C LEU A 160 43.29 -2.90 -48.39
N PHE A 161 44.59 -2.61 -48.51
CA PHE A 161 45.31 -2.61 -49.79
C PHE A 161 46.39 -3.70 -49.77
N PRO A 162 46.52 -4.51 -50.84
CA PRO A 162 47.58 -5.50 -50.98
C PRO A 162 48.75 -4.96 -51.81
N VAL A 163 49.98 -5.16 -51.32
CA VAL A 163 51.26 -5.12 -52.08
C VAL A 163 52.16 -6.09 -51.28
N GLY A 164 52.71 -7.20 -51.76
CA GLY A 164 53.32 -7.52 -53.04
C GLY A 164 54.83 -7.71 -52.81
N VAL A 165 55.45 -8.76 -53.41
CA VAL A 165 56.88 -9.14 -53.47
C VAL A 165 57.32 -10.14 -52.37
N ALA A 166 57.47 -11.46 -52.59
CA ALA A 166 58.30 -12.26 -53.53
C ALA A 166 59.81 -12.20 -53.25
N THR A 167 60.38 -13.24 -52.62
CA THR A 167 61.34 -14.22 -53.20
C THR A 167 62.20 -14.90 -52.13
N ARG A 168 62.23 -16.24 -52.23
CA ARG A 168 63.27 -17.24 -51.90
C ARG A 168 63.90 -17.27 -50.51
#